data_AF-A0A7C9A467-F1
#
_entry.id   AF-A0A7C9A467-F1
#
_cell.length_a   1.000
_cell.length_b   1.000
_cell.length_c   1.000
_cell.angle_alpha   90.00
_cell.angle_beta   90.00
_cell.angle_gamma   90.00
#
_symmetry.space_group_name_H-M   'P 1'
#
loop_
_entity.id
_entity.type
_entity.pdbx_description
1 polymer ?
#
loop_
_entity_poly.entity_id
_entity_poly.type
_entity_poly.pdbx_seq_one_letter_code
_entity_poly.pdbx_strand_id
1 'polypeptide(L)'
;ETVFQPLLKDNLVAKGIVLSFITDFFKEYLVENSLDDLIALLKRGKAEDNLLDFFPSSKKSAEAFAEHFTKEGLLQLVQYNEKKMFEVKLTEMKSALTTQIAEQADVSEVIETVRHHMKEAKLPDVDVVRLLWDVIMDAVQWSGKNQQQNSNSALRQVKTWAKLLHTFCTSGKLELELMYKIQIQCYEDAKLMKLFPDVIRSLYELDVLAEDTILYWFRKGSNPKGRQTFVKSLEPFVKWLEEAEEEE
;
A
#
# COMPACT_ATOMS: atom_id res chain seq x y z
N GLU A 1 -28.64 16.95 4.10
CA GLU A 1 -28.52 17.30 2.68
C GLU A 1 -28.11 16.07 1.90
N THR A 2 -28.99 15.58 1.04
CA THR A 2 -28.72 14.46 0.11
C THR A 2 -29.14 14.90 -1.28
N VAL A 3 -28.45 15.93 -1.80
CA VAL A 3 -28.87 16.64 -3.03
C VAL A 3 -28.94 15.70 -4.25
N PHE A 4 -28.07 14.69 -4.30
CA PHE A 4 -28.01 13.74 -5.42
C PHE A 4 -28.88 12.49 -5.24
N GLN A 5 -29.29 12.12 -4.02
CA GLN A 5 -30.07 10.89 -3.80
C GLN A 5 -31.40 10.86 -4.57
N PRO A 6 -32.18 11.97 -4.65
CA PRO A 6 -33.42 11.98 -5.44
C PRO A 6 -33.21 11.73 -6.93
N LEU A 7 -32.01 11.97 -7.46
CA LEU A 7 -31.66 11.73 -8.85
C LEU A 7 -31.40 10.25 -9.13
N LEU A 8 -30.96 9.47 -8.13
CA LEU A 8 -30.62 8.05 -8.25
C LEU A 8 -31.86 7.12 -8.37
N LYS A 9 -32.98 7.61 -8.88
CA LYS A 9 -34.14 6.77 -9.19
C LYS A 9 -33.82 5.84 -10.36
N ASP A 10 -34.10 4.55 -10.21
CA ASP A 10 -33.74 3.49 -11.15
C ASP A 10 -34.09 3.81 -12.61
N ASN A 11 -35.27 4.41 -12.85
CA ASN A 11 -35.71 4.76 -14.19
C ASN A 11 -34.91 5.91 -14.83
N LEU A 12 -34.42 6.87 -14.04
CA LEU A 12 -33.61 7.99 -14.53
C LEU A 12 -32.17 7.54 -14.80
N VAL A 13 -31.63 6.71 -13.90
CA VAL A 13 -30.30 6.12 -14.03
C VAL A 13 -30.25 5.18 -15.24
N ALA A 14 -31.24 4.30 -15.41
CA ALA A 14 -31.31 3.37 -16.54
C ALA A 14 -31.38 4.08 -17.91
N LYS A 15 -32.04 5.24 -17.97
CA LYS A 15 -32.11 6.07 -19.19
C LYS A 15 -30.86 6.91 -19.44
N GLY A 16 -29.87 6.91 -18.54
CA GLY A 16 -28.67 7.73 -18.64
C GLY A 16 -28.89 9.23 -18.40
N ILE A 17 -30.10 9.62 -17.96
CA ILE A 17 -30.44 11.03 -17.71
C ILE A 17 -29.58 11.60 -16.57
N VAL A 18 -29.39 10.80 -15.52
CA VAL A 18 -28.57 11.19 -14.36
C VAL A 18 -27.12 11.41 -14.77
N LEU A 19 -26.53 10.49 -15.54
CA LEU A 19 -25.16 10.62 -16.03
C LEU A 19 -24.99 11.89 -16.87
N SER A 20 -25.91 12.16 -17.80
CA SER A 20 -25.88 13.39 -18.63
C SER A 20 -25.94 14.64 -17.76
N PHE A 21 -26.91 14.72 -16.86
CA PHE A 21 -27.07 15.86 -15.97
C PHE A 21 -25.84 16.13 -15.09
N ILE A 22 -25.29 15.07 -14.49
CA ILE A 22 -24.10 15.18 -13.64
C ILE A 22 -22.88 15.59 -14.46
N THR A 23 -22.76 15.11 -15.69
CA THR A 23 -21.67 15.50 -16.60
C THR A 23 -21.73 16.99 -16.92
N ASP A 24 -22.91 17.49 -17.30
CA ASP A 24 -23.09 18.91 -17.60
C ASP A 24 -22.82 19.78 -16.36
N PHE A 25 -23.31 19.35 -15.20
CA PHE A 25 -23.03 20.00 -13.93
C PHE A 25 -21.54 20.05 -13.60
N PHE A 26 -20.80 18.93 -13.75
CA PHE A 26 -19.36 18.90 -13.49
C PHE A 26 -18.60 19.81 -14.44
N LYS A 27 -18.95 19.81 -15.74
CA LYS A 27 -18.31 20.67 -16.74
C LYS A 27 -18.51 22.14 -16.40
N GLU A 28 -19.75 22.55 -16.11
CA GLU A 28 -20.05 23.93 -15.76
C GLU A 28 -19.40 24.34 -14.43
N TYR A 29 -19.45 23.48 -13.41
CA TYR A 29 -18.86 23.75 -12.11
C TYR A 29 -17.34 23.96 -12.19
N LEU A 30 -16.65 23.18 -13.03
CA LEU A 30 -15.20 23.24 -13.22
C LEU A 30 -14.74 24.41 -14.11
N VAL A 31 -15.65 25.20 -14.68
CA VAL A 31 -15.28 26.46 -15.35
C VAL A 31 -14.76 27.48 -14.33
N GLU A 32 -15.42 27.57 -13.17
CA GLU A 32 -15.17 28.59 -12.15
C GLU A 32 -14.50 28.02 -10.88
N ASN A 33 -14.40 26.69 -10.74
CA ASN A 33 -13.92 26.03 -9.53
C ASN A 33 -12.89 24.94 -9.84
N SER A 34 -12.11 24.55 -8.84
CA SER A 34 -11.12 23.48 -8.98
C SER A 34 -11.74 22.08 -8.85
N LEU A 35 -10.99 21.06 -9.25
CA LEU A 35 -11.35 19.66 -8.97
C LEU A 35 -11.50 19.42 -7.46
N ASP A 36 -10.63 20.00 -6.63
CA ASP A 36 -10.69 19.84 -5.18
C ASP A 36 -12.00 20.39 -4.60
N ASP A 37 -12.48 21.52 -5.13
CA ASP A 37 -13.79 22.09 -4.75
C ASP A 37 -14.93 21.15 -5.15
N LEU A 38 -14.86 20.55 -6.35
CA LEU A 38 -15.84 19.58 -6.82
C LEU A 38 -15.86 18.34 -5.93
N ILE A 39 -14.69 17.79 -5.59
CA ILE A 39 -14.58 16.64 -4.67
C ILE A 39 -15.11 17.00 -3.28
N ALA A 40 -14.80 18.18 -2.75
CA ALA A 40 -15.32 18.64 -1.48
C ALA A 40 -16.86 18.81 -1.51
N LEU A 41 -17.43 19.25 -2.63
CA LEU A 41 -18.87 19.30 -2.84
C LEU A 41 -19.48 17.89 -2.88
N LEU A 42 -18.89 16.96 -3.62
CA LEU A 42 -19.34 15.57 -3.71
C LEU A 42 -19.27 14.85 -2.35
N LYS A 43 -18.25 15.14 -1.54
CA LYS A 43 -18.12 14.68 -0.14
C LYS A 43 -19.29 15.14 0.72
N ARG A 44 -19.58 16.45 0.71
CA ARG A 44 -20.74 17.02 1.44
C ARG A 44 -22.06 16.40 0.97
N GLY A 45 -22.16 16.12 -0.33
CA GLY A 45 -23.31 15.45 -0.95
C GLY A 45 -23.38 13.93 -0.74
N LYS A 46 -22.37 13.30 -0.09
CA LYS A 46 -22.24 11.85 0.08
C LYS A 46 -22.29 11.05 -1.24
N ALA A 47 -21.80 11.64 -2.32
CA ALA A 47 -21.83 11.07 -3.66
C ALA A 47 -20.44 10.64 -4.18
N GLU A 48 -19.37 11.13 -3.56
CA GLU A 48 -17.99 10.91 -3.99
C GLU A 48 -17.57 9.42 -4.00
N ASP A 49 -18.06 8.61 -3.07
CA ASP A 49 -17.76 7.16 -3.02
C ASP A 49 -18.58 6.35 -4.03
N ASN A 50 -19.64 6.96 -4.58
CA ASN A 50 -20.67 6.28 -5.36
C ASN A 50 -20.83 6.90 -6.74
N LEU A 51 -19.75 7.44 -7.34
CA LEU A 51 -19.84 8.10 -8.65
C LEU A 51 -20.34 7.16 -9.77
N LEU A 52 -20.07 5.86 -9.64
CA LEU A 52 -20.59 4.83 -10.55
C LEU A 52 -22.13 4.68 -10.45
N ASP A 53 -22.77 5.14 -9.38
CA ASP A 53 -24.23 5.09 -9.26
C ASP A 53 -24.95 6.05 -10.20
N PHE A 54 -24.25 7.03 -10.76
CA PHE A 54 -24.78 7.88 -11.82
C PHE A 54 -24.88 7.15 -13.17
N PHE A 55 -24.15 6.05 -13.35
CA PHE A 55 -24.11 5.30 -14.60
C PHE A 55 -25.30 4.33 -14.70
N PRO A 56 -25.85 4.13 -15.91
CA PRO A 56 -26.79 3.04 -16.17
C PRO A 56 -26.19 1.70 -15.71
N SER A 57 -27.02 0.78 -15.21
CA SER A 57 -26.55 -0.51 -14.65
C SER A 57 -25.69 -1.32 -15.62
N SER A 58 -25.90 -1.19 -16.93
CA SER A 58 -25.10 -1.84 -17.96
C SER A 58 -23.70 -1.23 -18.18
N LYS A 59 -23.38 -0.11 -17.52
CA LYS A 59 -22.15 0.68 -17.67
C LYS A 59 -21.51 1.04 -16.33
N LYS A 60 -21.82 0.32 -15.25
CA LYS A 60 -21.18 0.53 -13.94
C LYS A 60 -19.83 -0.18 -13.88
N SER A 61 -18.85 0.34 -14.60
CA SER A 61 -17.46 -0.15 -14.53
C SER A 61 -16.46 0.99 -14.54
N ALA A 62 -15.24 0.72 -14.07
CA ALA A 62 -14.15 1.69 -14.08
C ALA A 62 -13.79 2.12 -15.51
N GLU A 63 -13.84 1.18 -16.46
CA GLU A 63 -13.58 1.42 -17.87
C GLU A 63 -14.64 2.35 -18.48
N ALA A 64 -15.93 2.09 -18.20
CA ALA A 64 -17.02 2.93 -18.68
C ALA A 64 -16.96 4.35 -18.07
N PHE A 65 -16.55 4.47 -16.81
CA PHE A 65 -16.30 5.75 -16.16
C PHE A 65 -15.19 6.52 -16.85
N ALA A 66 -14.03 5.87 -17.06
CA ALA A 66 -12.87 6.47 -17.71
C ALA A 66 -13.19 6.88 -19.15
N GLU A 67 -13.85 6.02 -19.93
CA GLU A 67 -14.26 6.28 -21.30
C GLU A 67 -15.18 7.50 -21.40
N HIS A 68 -16.24 7.53 -20.59
CA HIS A 68 -17.23 8.61 -20.61
C HIS A 68 -16.60 9.95 -20.24
N PHE A 69 -15.93 10.04 -19.09
CA PHE A 69 -15.40 11.31 -18.61
C PHE A 69 -14.17 11.79 -19.38
N THR A 70 -13.39 10.88 -19.98
CA THR A 70 -12.34 11.26 -20.94
C THR A 70 -12.93 11.93 -22.18
N LYS A 71 -13.99 11.34 -22.74
CA LYS A 71 -14.70 11.90 -23.91
C LYS A 71 -15.28 13.30 -23.62
N GLU A 72 -15.71 13.52 -22.39
CA GLU A 72 -16.29 14.79 -21.94
C GLU A 72 -15.25 15.82 -21.48
N GLY A 73 -13.95 15.52 -21.61
CA GLY A 73 -12.86 16.44 -21.27
C GLY A 73 -12.51 16.49 -19.77
N LEU A 74 -13.07 15.60 -18.96
CA LEU A 74 -12.91 15.55 -17.50
C LEU A 74 -11.78 14.58 -17.08
N LEU A 75 -10.61 14.70 -17.71
CA LEU A 75 -9.45 13.83 -17.47
C LEU A 75 -8.98 13.82 -16.01
N GLN A 76 -9.01 14.98 -15.35
CA GLN A 76 -8.62 15.10 -13.94
C GLN A 76 -9.54 14.29 -13.02
N LEU A 77 -10.84 14.24 -13.33
CA LEU A 77 -11.81 13.42 -12.59
C LEU A 77 -11.56 11.93 -12.81
N VAL A 78 -11.17 11.52 -14.03
CA VAL A 78 -10.76 10.13 -14.33
C VAL A 78 -9.55 9.74 -13.49
N GLN A 79 -8.49 10.54 -13.53
CA GLN A 79 -7.26 10.29 -12.76
C GLN A 79 -7.53 10.24 -11.25
N TYR A 80 -8.39 11.13 -10.76
CA TYR A 80 -8.83 11.14 -9.38
C TYR A 80 -9.52 9.82 -9.01
N ASN A 81 -10.50 9.39 -9.81
CA ASN A 81 -11.26 8.17 -9.57
C ASN A 81 -10.37 6.93 -9.65
N GLU A 82 -9.46 6.84 -10.62
CA GLU A 82 -8.49 5.74 -10.73
C GLU A 82 -7.62 5.64 -9.47
N LYS A 83 -7.06 6.76 -9.01
CA LYS A 83 -6.27 6.82 -7.77
C LYS A 83 -7.11 6.40 -6.55
N LYS A 84 -8.33 6.91 -6.44
CA LYS A 84 -9.25 6.57 -5.34
C LYS A 84 -9.60 5.09 -5.34
N MET A 85 -9.95 4.52 -6.48
CA MET A 85 -10.27 3.10 -6.60
C MET A 85 -9.07 2.23 -6.24
N PHE A 86 -7.86 2.63 -6.66
CA PHE A 86 -6.63 1.98 -6.24
C PHE A 86 -6.45 2.01 -4.71
N GLU A 87 -6.59 3.18 -4.08
CA GLU A 87 -6.49 3.32 -2.61
C GLU A 87 -7.53 2.49 -1.87
N VAL A 88 -8.76 2.42 -2.38
CA VAL A 88 -9.83 1.55 -1.83
C VAL A 88 -9.42 0.08 -1.90
N LYS A 89 -8.94 -0.40 -3.06
CA LYS A 89 -8.48 -1.79 -3.22
C LYS A 89 -7.30 -2.14 -2.34
N LEU A 90 -6.35 -1.21 -2.19
CA LEU A 90 -5.22 -1.37 -1.28
C LEU A 90 -5.69 -1.44 0.19
N THR A 91 -6.69 -0.64 0.56
CA THR A 91 -7.28 -0.64 1.91
C THR A 91 -8.07 -1.91 2.20
N GLU A 92 -8.85 -2.42 1.24
CA GLU A 92 -9.55 -3.70 1.34
C GLU A 92 -8.57 -4.85 1.61
N MET A 93 -7.47 -4.91 0.83
CA MET A 93 -6.40 -5.88 1.02
C MET A 93 -5.75 -5.71 2.40
N LYS A 94 -5.40 -4.49 2.81
CA LYS A 94 -4.84 -4.21 4.14
C LYS A 94 -5.73 -4.77 5.24
N SER A 95 -7.03 -4.48 5.18
CA SER A 95 -8.01 -4.94 6.17
C SER A 95 -8.08 -6.46 6.25
N ALA A 96 -8.13 -7.15 5.10
CA ALA A 96 -8.19 -8.61 5.05
C ALA A 96 -6.94 -9.25 5.68
N LEU A 97 -5.75 -8.74 5.34
CA LEU A 97 -4.50 -9.26 5.86
C LEU A 97 -4.29 -8.93 7.35
N THR A 98 -4.72 -7.76 7.81
CA THR A 98 -4.69 -7.42 9.23
C THR A 98 -5.50 -8.43 10.05
N THR A 99 -6.69 -8.83 9.58
CA THR A 99 -7.50 -9.86 10.24
C THR A 99 -6.78 -11.20 10.25
N GLN A 100 -6.30 -11.68 9.10
CA GLN A 100 -5.63 -12.98 9.01
C GLN A 100 -4.36 -13.06 9.86
N ILE A 101 -3.57 -11.99 9.90
CA ILE A 101 -2.36 -11.93 10.73
C ILE A 101 -2.70 -11.91 12.22
N ALA A 102 -3.74 -11.16 12.62
CA ALA A 102 -4.20 -11.11 14.01
C ALA A 102 -4.74 -12.46 14.49
N GLU A 103 -5.41 -13.20 13.60
CA GLU A 103 -5.93 -14.55 13.86
C GLU A 103 -4.85 -15.64 13.74
N GLN A 104 -3.62 -15.29 13.36
CA GLN A 104 -2.51 -16.22 13.14
C GLN A 104 -2.87 -17.30 12.11
N ALA A 105 -3.55 -16.90 11.04
CA ALA A 105 -3.88 -17.76 9.91
C ALA A 105 -2.62 -18.41 9.31
N ASP A 106 -2.79 -19.53 8.59
CA ASP A 106 -1.66 -20.19 7.96
C ASP A 106 -1.04 -19.30 6.87
N VAL A 107 0.29 -19.25 6.81
CA VAL A 107 1.02 -18.42 5.83
C VAL A 107 0.58 -18.71 4.38
N SER A 108 0.24 -19.96 4.05
CA SER A 108 -0.23 -20.30 2.69
C SER A 108 -1.58 -19.68 2.35
N GLU A 109 -2.52 -19.64 3.29
CA GLU A 109 -3.81 -18.96 3.14
C GLU A 109 -3.64 -17.45 2.96
N VAL A 110 -2.70 -16.85 3.71
CA VAL A 110 -2.37 -15.43 3.58
C VAL A 110 -1.74 -15.14 2.21
N ILE A 111 -0.84 -16.01 1.72
CA ILE A 111 -0.26 -15.90 0.38
C ILE A 111 -1.36 -15.96 -0.70
N GLU A 112 -2.31 -16.89 -0.59
CA GLU A 112 -3.42 -17.00 -1.55
C GLU A 112 -4.29 -15.74 -1.56
N THR A 113 -4.57 -15.18 -0.39
CA THR A 113 -5.31 -13.92 -0.24
C THR A 113 -4.58 -12.77 -0.93
N VAL A 114 -3.27 -12.63 -0.72
CA VAL A 114 -2.46 -11.61 -1.38
C VAL A 114 -2.51 -11.78 -2.91
N ARG A 115 -2.31 -13.00 -3.43
CA ARG A 115 -2.36 -13.28 -4.87
C ARG A 115 -3.72 -12.97 -5.48
N HIS A 116 -4.81 -13.25 -4.77
CA HIS A 116 -6.16 -12.92 -5.19
C HIS A 116 -6.33 -11.40 -5.37
N HIS A 117 -6.00 -10.62 -4.34
CA HIS A 117 -6.09 -9.16 -4.40
C HIS A 117 -5.18 -8.55 -5.47
N MET A 118 -3.95 -9.05 -5.63
CA MET A 118 -3.03 -8.60 -6.68
C MET A 118 -3.62 -8.80 -8.08
N LYS A 119 -4.25 -9.95 -8.33
CA LYS A 119 -4.85 -10.27 -9.61
C LYS A 119 -6.10 -9.42 -9.88
N GLU A 120 -6.99 -9.32 -8.91
CA GLU A 120 -8.28 -8.60 -9.05
C GLU A 120 -8.07 -7.10 -9.23
N ALA A 121 -7.16 -6.50 -8.44
CA ALA A 121 -6.95 -5.05 -8.45
C ALA A 121 -5.72 -4.59 -9.26
N LYS A 122 -4.97 -5.52 -9.88
CA LYS A 122 -3.73 -5.26 -10.63
C LYS A 122 -2.74 -4.41 -9.84
N LEU A 123 -2.60 -4.70 -8.54
CA LEU A 123 -1.77 -3.92 -7.63
C LEU A 123 -0.28 -4.05 -8.02
N PRO A 124 0.49 -2.95 -8.05
CA PRO A 124 1.93 -3.02 -8.25
C PRO A 124 2.63 -3.78 -7.11
N ASP A 125 3.60 -4.62 -7.46
CA ASP A 125 4.35 -5.42 -6.49
C ASP A 125 5.02 -4.57 -5.39
N VAL A 126 5.46 -3.36 -5.74
CA VAL A 126 6.06 -2.38 -4.81
C VAL A 126 5.09 -2.00 -3.69
N ASP A 127 3.83 -1.73 -4.04
CA ASP A 127 2.81 -1.34 -3.05
C ASP A 127 2.40 -2.53 -2.18
N VAL A 128 2.38 -3.73 -2.76
CA VAL A 128 2.15 -4.97 -2.02
C VAL A 128 3.25 -5.20 -0.98
N VAL A 129 4.53 -5.14 -1.36
CA VAL A 129 5.65 -5.34 -0.41
C VAL A 129 5.60 -4.34 0.74
N ARG A 130 5.31 -3.06 0.45
CA ARG A 130 5.15 -2.02 1.48
C ARG A 130 3.98 -2.33 2.42
N LEU A 131 2.84 -2.73 1.87
CA LEU A 131 1.65 -3.06 2.63
C LEU A 131 1.86 -4.30 3.52
N LEU A 132 2.53 -5.34 2.99
CA LEU A 132 2.85 -6.55 3.76
C LEU A 132 3.67 -6.22 4.99
N TRP A 133 4.70 -5.40 4.84
CA TRP A 133 5.47 -4.91 5.98
C TRP A 133 4.61 -4.15 6.99
N ASP A 134 3.74 -3.24 6.52
CA ASP A 134 2.82 -2.49 7.39
C ASP A 134 1.90 -3.42 8.20
N VAL A 135 1.22 -4.38 7.56
CA VAL A 135 0.30 -5.28 8.28
C VAL A 135 1.02 -6.22 9.26
N ILE A 136 2.24 -6.65 8.93
CA ILE A 136 3.07 -7.45 9.83
C ILE A 136 3.44 -6.62 11.07
N MET A 137 3.90 -5.38 10.89
CA MET A 137 4.32 -4.52 11.99
C MET A 137 3.15 -3.96 12.82
N ASP A 138 2.01 -3.69 12.19
CA ASP A 138 0.78 -3.23 12.86
C ASP A 138 0.26 -4.29 13.86
N ALA A 139 0.56 -5.58 13.64
CA ALA A 139 0.19 -6.68 14.54
C ALA A 139 1.14 -6.85 15.75
N VAL A 140 2.24 -6.11 15.84
CA VAL A 140 3.18 -6.20 16.96
C VAL A 140 2.53 -5.68 18.25
N GLN A 141 2.54 -6.51 19.29
CA GLN A 141 2.05 -6.11 20.61
C GLN A 141 3.13 -5.35 21.39
N TRP A 142 2.96 -4.03 21.48
CA TRP A 142 3.89 -3.13 22.16
C TRP A 142 3.60 -3.00 23.66
N SER A 143 4.64 -3.12 24.48
CA SER A 143 4.66 -2.84 25.91
C SER A 143 5.19 -1.43 26.18
N GLY A 144 4.49 -0.65 27.00
CA GLY A 144 4.93 0.69 27.42
C GLY A 144 6.07 0.70 28.44
N LYS A 145 6.47 -0.46 28.98
CA LYS A 145 7.42 -0.57 30.10
C LYS A 145 8.72 -1.30 29.76
N ASN A 146 8.74 -2.12 28.70
CA ASN A 146 9.85 -3.02 28.44
C ASN A 146 10.32 -2.94 26.97
N GLN A 147 11.39 -2.20 26.74
CA GLN A 147 11.96 -1.98 25.42
C GLN A 147 12.58 -3.27 24.82
N GLN A 148 13.12 -4.16 25.66
CA GLN A 148 13.65 -5.44 25.19
C GLN A 148 12.52 -6.36 24.72
N GLN A 149 11.41 -6.40 25.47
CA GLN A 149 10.23 -7.16 25.07
C GLN A 149 9.68 -6.65 23.73
N ASN A 150 9.61 -5.33 23.53
CA ASN A 150 9.19 -4.73 22.26
C ASN A 150 10.05 -5.19 21.08
N SER A 151 11.37 -5.17 21.27
CA SER A 151 12.36 -5.62 20.27
C SER A 151 12.15 -7.10 19.92
N ASN A 152 11.98 -7.95 20.94
CA ASN A 152 11.74 -9.38 20.76
C ASN A 152 10.39 -9.67 20.08
N SER A 153 9.33 -8.93 20.44
CA SER A 153 8.00 -9.07 19.83
C SER A 153 8.04 -8.71 18.34
N ALA A 154 8.69 -7.60 17.99
CA ALA A 154 8.83 -7.17 16.60
C ALA A 154 9.65 -8.18 15.79
N LEU A 155 10.80 -8.65 16.29
CA LEU A 155 11.60 -9.67 15.61
C LEU A 155 10.84 -10.98 15.45
N ARG A 156 10.11 -11.43 16.49
CA ARG A 156 9.28 -12.63 16.41
C ARG A 156 8.22 -12.48 15.31
N GLN A 157 7.59 -11.31 15.21
CA GLN A 157 6.59 -11.03 14.21
C GLN A 157 7.19 -11.10 12.80
N VAL A 158 8.33 -10.44 12.56
CA VAL A 158 9.05 -10.50 11.28
C VAL A 158 9.42 -11.94 10.91
N LYS A 159 9.99 -12.71 11.84
CA LYS A 159 10.39 -14.10 11.60
C LYS A 159 9.21 -15.01 11.28
N THR A 160 8.09 -14.85 12.01
CA THR A 160 6.86 -15.62 11.78
C THR A 160 6.35 -15.45 10.35
N TRP A 161 6.42 -14.24 9.81
CA TRP A 161 5.88 -13.89 8.49
C TRP A 161 6.96 -13.75 7.41
N ALA A 162 8.19 -14.21 7.65
CA ALA A 162 9.29 -14.09 6.70
C ALA A 162 8.99 -14.82 5.38
N LYS A 163 8.37 -16.02 5.45
CA LYS A 163 7.95 -16.77 4.25
C LYS A 163 6.95 -15.98 3.40
N LEU A 164 6.06 -15.21 4.02
CA LEU A 164 5.14 -14.32 3.31
C LEU A 164 5.94 -13.22 2.57
N LEU A 165 6.87 -12.55 3.25
CA LEU A 165 7.73 -11.52 2.64
C LEU A 165 8.58 -12.10 1.48
N HIS A 166 9.25 -13.24 1.70
CA HIS A 166 10.05 -13.93 0.68
C HIS A 166 9.22 -14.23 -0.57
N THR A 167 7.98 -14.69 -0.41
CA THR A 167 7.08 -15.03 -1.53
C THR A 167 6.82 -13.85 -2.48
N PHE A 168 6.86 -12.61 -1.97
CA PHE A 168 6.56 -11.40 -2.73
C PHE A 168 7.79 -10.52 -3.00
N CYS A 169 8.89 -10.69 -2.27
CA CYS A 169 10.18 -10.07 -2.58
C CYS A 169 10.94 -10.89 -3.64
N THR A 170 10.40 -10.92 -4.87
CA THR A 170 10.88 -11.80 -5.95
C THR A 170 12.06 -11.27 -6.77
N SER A 171 12.57 -10.09 -6.42
CA SER A 171 13.71 -9.46 -7.11
C SER A 171 14.44 -8.49 -6.20
N GLY A 172 15.73 -8.25 -6.49
CA GLY A 172 16.53 -7.26 -5.75
C GLY A 172 15.92 -5.85 -5.70
N LYS A 173 15.09 -5.46 -6.68
CA LYS A 173 14.33 -4.20 -6.63
C LYS A 173 13.28 -4.20 -5.51
N LEU A 174 12.56 -5.31 -5.33
CA LEU A 174 11.52 -5.46 -4.31
C LEU A 174 12.13 -5.66 -2.93
N GLU A 175 13.22 -6.41 -2.84
CA GLU A 175 14.03 -6.54 -1.61
C GLU A 175 14.57 -5.17 -1.16
N LEU A 176 15.12 -4.36 -2.08
CA LEU A 176 15.60 -3.03 -1.78
C LEU A 176 14.46 -2.10 -1.32
N GLU A 177 13.28 -2.23 -1.91
CA GLU A 177 12.09 -1.50 -1.49
C GLU A 177 11.67 -1.88 -0.08
N LEU A 178 11.70 -3.17 0.27
CA LEU A 178 11.47 -3.63 1.65
C LEU A 178 12.49 -2.99 2.61
N MET A 179 13.78 -3.00 2.25
CA MET A 179 14.82 -2.34 3.06
C MET A 179 14.56 -0.85 3.25
N TYR A 180 14.09 -0.13 2.22
CA TYR A 180 13.71 1.28 2.35
C TYR A 180 12.54 1.49 3.30
N LYS A 181 11.51 0.65 3.19
CA LYS A 181 10.35 0.72 4.06
C LYS A 181 10.74 0.50 5.53
N ILE A 182 11.57 -0.51 5.80
CA ILE A 182 12.11 -0.80 7.13
C ILE A 182 12.95 0.38 7.64
N GLN A 183 13.86 0.90 6.82
CA GLN A 183 14.73 2.02 7.18
C GLN A 183 13.92 3.26 7.59
N ILE A 184 12.92 3.63 6.79
CA ILE A 184 12.07 4.80 7.06
C ILE A 184 11.30 4.60 8.37
N GLN A 185 10.68 3.44 8.57
CA GLN A 185 9.91 3.19 9.79
C GLN A 185 10.80 3.14 11.04
N CYS A 186 11.97 2.50 10.96
CA CYS A 186 12.96 2.49 12.05
C CYS A 186 13.49 3.89 12.36
N TYR A 187 13.54 4.79 11.37
CA TYR A 187 13.93 6.19 11.59
C TYR A 187 12.84 7.00 12.30
N GLU A 188 11.58 6.75 11.93
CA GLU A 188 10.42 7.51 12.40
C GLU A 188 9.91 7.02 13.77
N ASP A 189 10.19 5.78 14.17
CA ASP A 189 9.88 5.25 15.51
C ASP A 189 11.17 4.95 16.32
N ALA A 190 11.39 5.75 17.38
CA ALA A 190 12.51 5.58 18.29
C ALA A 190 12.58 4.17 18.94
N LYS A 191 11.45 3.46 19.05
CA LYS A 191 11.42 2.08 19.57
C LYS A 191 12.08 1.09 18.60
N LEU A 192 12.05 1.38 17.31
CA LEU A 192 12.54 0.51 16.23
C LEU A 192 13.96 0.85 15.79
N MET A 193 14.47 2.03 16.15
CA MET A 193 15.75 2.54 15.64
C MET A 193 16.93 1.59 15.91
N LYS A 194 16.98 0.95 17.09
CA LYS A 194 18.03 -0.04 17.42
C LYS A 194 17.80 -1.43 16.83
N LEU A 195 16.59 -1.70 16.32
CA LEU A 195 16.19 -3.02 15.83
C LEU A 195 16.58 -3.26 14.37
N PHE A 196 16.86 -2.19 13.64
CA PHE A 196 17.19 -2.25 12.22
C PHE A 196 18.21 -3.34 11.85
N PRO A 197 19.42 -3.42 12.46
CA PRO A 197 20.39 -4.45 12.07
C PRO A 197 19.91 -5.87 12.33
N ASP A 198 19.18 -6.10 13.41
CA ASP A 198 18.64 -7.43 13.75
C ASP A 198 17.51 -7.85 12.79
N VAL A 199 16.70 -6.90 12.33
CA VAL A 199 15.68 -7.15 11.30
C VAL A 199 16.35 -7.52 9.98
N ILE A 200 17.32 -6.74 9.51
CA ILE A 200 18.01 -7.02 8.24
C ILE A 200 18.71 -8.37 8.29
N ARG A 201 19.42 -8.68 9.37
CA ARG A 201 20.04 -9.99 9.55
C ARG A 201 19.01 -11.12 9.55
N SER A 202 17.90 -10.96 10.27
CA SER A 202 16.84 -11.99 10.32
C SER A 202 16.21 -12.23 8.94
N LEU A 203 16.06 -11.18 8.13
CA LEU A 203 15.52 -11.28 6.78
C LEU A 203 16.53 -11.91 5.80
N TYR A 204 17.83 -11.67 5.98
CA TYR A 204 18.89 -12.38 5.26
C TYR A 204 18.90 -13.87 5.60
N GLU A 205 18.94 -14.22 6.89
CA GLU A 205 18.95 -15.61 7.39
C GLU A 205 17.73 -16.43 6.94
N LEU A 206 16.63 -15.77 6.56
CA LEU A 206 15.37 -16.37 6.13
C LEU A 206 15.13 -16.22 4.63
N ASP A 207 16.19 -15.95 3.85
CA ASP A 207 16.19 -15.83 2.40
C ASP A 207 15.25 -14.74 1.85
N VAL A 208 14.85 -13.77 2.66
CA VAL A 208 13.98 -12.65 2.22
C VAL A 208 14.80 -11.57 1.52
N LEU A 209 16.03 -11.33 1.95
CA LEU A 209 16.94 -10.35 1.36
C LEU A 209 18.21 -11.05 0.87
N ALA A 210 18.58 -10.84 -0.39
CA ALA A 210 19.85 -11.32 -0.92
C ALA A 210 21.02 -10.48 -0.41
N GLU A 211 22.20 -11.11 -0.33
CA GLU A 211 23.45 -10.45 0.03
C GLU A 211 23.74 -9.23 -0.85
N ASP A 212 23.65 -9.40 -2.17
CA ASP A 212 23.84 -8.34 -3.17
C ASP A 212 22.96 -7.12 -2.90
N THR A 213 21.70 -7.33 -2.51
CA THR A 213 20.77 -6.25 -2.19
C THR A 213 21.24 -5.48 -0.94
N ILE A 214 21.68 -6.20 0.08
CA ILE A 214 22.17 -5.61 1.34
C ILE A 214 23.46 -4.81 1.09
N LEU A 215 24.42 -5.38 0.36
CA LEU A 215 25.67 -4.72 -0.02
C LEU A 215 25.40 -3.48 -0.89
N TYR A 216 24.48 -3.59 -1.85
CA TYR A 216 24.05 -2.45 -2.67
C TYR A 216 23.46 -1.34 -1.80
N TRP A 217 22.51 -1.67 -0.91
CA TRP A 217 21.88 -0.72 0.01
C TRP A 217 22.94 -0.02 0.87
N PHE A 218 23.86 -0.78 1.46
CA PHE A 218 24.91 -0.27 2.35
C PHE A 218 25.86 0.71 1.65
N ARG A 219 26.36 0.34 0.47
CA ARG A 219 27.37 1.13 -0.27
C ARG A 219 26.78 2.40 -0.86
N LYS A 220 25.66 2.29 -1.59
CA LYS A 220 25.11 3.43 -2.36
C LYS A 220 23.58 3.50 -2.40
N GLY A 221 22.89 2.41 -2.12
CA GLY A 221 21.45 2.32 -2.29
C GLY A 221 20.63 2.97 -1.18
N SER A 222 21.12 3.17 0.04
CA SER A 222 20.26 3.54 1.18
C SER A 222 19.48 4.85 1.01
N ASN A 223 18.31 4.95 1.66
CA ASN A 223 17.55 6.18 1.73
C ASN A 223 18.33 7.27 2.50
N PRO A 224 18.25 8.57 2.15
CA PRO A 224 18.92 9.63 2.91
C PRO A 224 18.48 9.73 4.38
N LYS A 225 17.20 9.44 4.70
CA LYS A 225 16.66 9.49 6.07
C LYS A 225 17.34 8.43 6.95
N GLY A 226 18.08 8.87 7.97
CA GLY A 226 18.74 7.96 8.92
C GLY A 226 19.94 7.18 8.35
N ARG A 227 20.40 7.47 7.11
CA ARG A 227 21.50 6.75 6.44
C ARG A 227 22.71 6.55 7.33
N GLN A 228 23.25 7.64 7.87
CA GLN A 228 24.51 7.60 8.63
C GLN A 228 24.40 6.68 9.85
N THR A 229 23.25 6.69 10.52
CA THR A 229 22.99 5.85 11.69
C THR A 229 22.89 4.38 11.30
N PHE A 230 22.08 4.05 10.29
CA PHE A 230 21.80 2.66 9.94
C PHE A 230 22.94 1.97 9.20
N VAL A 231 23.65 2.68 8.33
CA VAL A 231 24.88 2.16 7.69
C VAL A 231 25.90 1.83 8.79
N LYS A 232 26.14 2.75 9.73
CA LYS A 232 27.06 2.48 10.85
C LYS A 232 26.61 1.29 11.70
N SER A 233 25.32 1.13 11.96
CA SER A 233 24.82 -0.01 12.76
C SER A 233 24.92 -1.36 12.03
N LEU A 234 24.85 -1.35 10.70
CA LEU A 234 24.89 -2.57 9.87
C LEU A 234 26.32 -2.96 9.47
N GLU A 235 27.30 -2.06 9.62
CA GLU A 235 28.71 -2.28 9.26
C GLU A 235 29.30 -3.61 9.77
N PRO A 236 29.09 -4.03 11.03
CA PRO A 236 29.62 -5.32 11.50
C PRO A 236 29.04 -6.53 10.75
N PHE A 237 27.77 -6.45 10.35
CA PHE A 237 27.12 -7.51 9.60
C PHE A 237 27.57 -7.53 8.13
N VAL A 238 27.79 -6.36 7.52
CA VAL A 238 28.31 -6.27 6.15
C VAL A 238 29.74 -6.80 6.06
N LYS A 239 30.61 -6.50 7.03
CA LYS A 239 31.95 -7.09 7.08
C LYS A 239 31.90 -8.62 7.13
N TRP A 240 30.99 -9.17 7.93
CA TRP A 240 30.79 -10.60 8.00
C TRP A 240 30.31 -11.20 6.68
N LEU A 241 29.42 -10.53 5.94
CA LEU A 241 28.99 -10.98 4.60
C LEU A 241 30.18 -11.02 3.63
N GLU A 242 30.95 -9.92 3.57
CA GLU A 242 32.12 -9.81 2.69
C GLU A 242 33.22 -10.83 3.03
N GLU A 243 33.45 -11.10 4.33
CA GLU A 243 34.41 -12.11 4.78
C GLU A 243 33.94 -13.55 4.50
N ALA A 244 32.63 -13.82 4.59
CA ALA A 244 32.08 -15.15 4.31
C ALA A 244 32.19 -15.53 2.82
N GLU A 245 32.05 -14.57 1.91
CA GLU A 245 32.24 -14.77 0.46
C GLU A 245 33.72 -15.07 0.11
N GLU A 246 34.69 -14.50 0.84
CA GLU A 246 36.12 -14.74 0.61
C GLU A 246 36.61 -16.13 1.08
N GLU A 247 35.84 -16.82 1.93
CA GLU A 247 36.17 -18.14 2.48
C GLU A 247 35.55 -19.33 1.69
N GLU A 248 34.65 -19.08 0.74
CA GLU A 248 34.05 -20.07 -0.19
C GLU A 248 34.75 -20.14 -1.56
#